data_AF-A0A523JGT1-F1
#
_entry.id   AF-A0A523JGT1-F1
#
_cell.length_a   1.000
_cell.length_b   1.000
_cell.length_c   1.000
_cell.angle_alpha   90.00
_cell.angle_beta   90.00
_cell.angle_gamma   90.00
#
_symmetry.space_group_name_H-M   'P 1'
#
loop_
_entity.id
_entity.type
_entity.pdbx_description
1 polymer ?
#
loop_
_entity_poly.entity_id
_entity_poly.type
_entity_poly.pdbx_seq_one_letter_code
_entity_poly.pdbx_strand_id
1 'polypeptide(L)'
;MNEVKMKPYISVLVIVQLIFMLQLFVDKARAADEYSLTPAQKHFTSILRGLPGILSVTWETPISLWIKTSSRAVGSPPNIKKAQSLAKTLAERGKTALRQPLCVHIYQKRNKELAKSCVFF
;
A
#
# COMPACT_ATOMS: atom_id res chain seq x y z
N MET A 1 -10.86 -37.69 49.09
CA MET A 1 -10.38 -36.73 48.07
C MET A 1 -10.81 -37.27 46.72
N ASN A 2 -11.92 -36.76 46.18
CA ASN A 2 -12.43 -37.20 44.88
C ASN A 2 -11.75 -36.38 43.80
N GLU A 3 -10.73 -36.97 43.16
CA GLU A 3 -10.17 -36.41 41.93
C GLU A 3 -11.24 -36.47 40.85
N VAL A 4 -11.80 -35.31 40.51
CA VAL A 4 -12.64 -35.15 39.33
C VAL A 4 -11.75 -35.38 38.12
N LYS A 5 -11.68 -36.63 37.64
CA LYS A 5 -11.12 -36.97 36.32
C LYS A 5 -11.96 -36.25 35.27
N MET A 6 -11.56 -35.01 34.98
CA MET A 6 -12.17 -34.20 33.93
C MET A 6 -12.06 -34.97 32.62
N LYS A 7 -13.21 -35.32 32.05
CA LYS A 7 -13.31 -36.07 30.79
C LYS A 7 -12.51 -35.31 29.71
N PRO A 8 -11.65 -35.97 28.92
CA PRO A 8 -10.76 -35.33 27.95
C PRO A 8 -11.52 -34.49 26.90
N TYR A 9 -12.80 -34.77 26.71
CA TYR A 9 -13.73 -34.00 25.88
C TYR A 9 -13.89 -32.54 26.30
N ILE A 10 -13.84 -32.23 27.60
CA ILE A 10 -13.96 -30.85 28.11
C ILE A 10 -12.72 -30.03 27.71
N SER A 11 -11.53 -30.63 27.83
CA SER A 11 -10.27 -30.00 27.45
C SER A 11 -10.19 -29.72 25.94
N VAL A 12 -10.67 -30.64 25.11
CA VAL A 12 -10.72 -30.45 23.65
C VAL A 12 -11.69 -29.35 23.25
N LEU A 13 -12.88 -29.28 23.87
CA LEU A 13 -13.87 -28.23 23.62
C LEU A 13 -13.32 -26.83 23.97
N VAL A 14 -12.62 -26.70 25.11
CA VAL A 14 -11.99 -25.44 25.52
C VAL A 14 -10.90 -25.01 24.54
N ILE A 15 -10.08 -25.94 24.05
CA ILE A 15 -9.02 -25.66 23.06
C ILE A 15 -9.63 -25.21 21.73
N VAL A 16 -10.66 -25.90 21.23
CA VAL A 16 -11.35 -25.52 19.98
C VAL A 16 -11.95 -24.13 20.10
N GLN A 17 -12.54 -23.80 21.24
CA GLN A 17 -13.13 -22.48 21.48
C GLN A 17 -12.07 -21.37 21.58
N LEU A 18 -10.91 -21.66 22.18
CA LEU A 18 -9.75 -20.76 22.19
C LEU A 18 -9.20 -20.49 20.78
N ILE A 19 -9.08 -21.54 19.96
CA ILE A 19 -8.63 -21.42 18.57
C ILE A 19 -9.62 -20.58 17.76
N PHE A 20 -10.92 -20.82 17.93
CA PHE A 20 -11.96 -20.07 17.21
C PHE A 20 -11.99 -18.59 17.62
N MET A 21 -11.84 -18.29 18.91
CA MET A 21 -11.71 -16.91 19.39
C MET A 21 -10.45 -16.23 18.83
N LEU A 22 -9.31 -16.93 18.79
CA LEU A 22 -8.08 -16.41 18.21
C LEU A 22 -8.24 -16.08 16.72
N GLN A 23 -8.94 -16.92 15.95
CA GLN A 23 -9.23 -16.66 14.53
C GLN A 23 -10.07 -15.39 14.35
N LEU A 24 -11.11 -15.19 15.18
CA LEU A 24 -11.93 -13.98 15.14
C LEU A 24 -11.13 -12.69 15.45
N PHE A 25 -10.14 -12.76 16.33
CA PHE A 25 -9.23 -11.63 16.60
C PHE A 25 -8.28 -11.37 15.42
N VAL A 26 -7.76 -12.42 14.77
CA VAL A 26 -6.88 -12.29 13.59
C VAL A 26 -7.61 -11.69 12.40
N ASP A 27 -8.87 -12.06 12.16
CA ASP A 27 -9.66 -11.51 11.06
C ASP A 27 -10.04 -10.04 11.30
N LYS A 28 -10.37 -9.66 12.54
CA LYS A 28 -10.60 -8.26 12.89
C LYS A 28 -9.33 -7.40 12.81
N ALA A 29 -8.16 -7.97 13.12
CA ALA A 29 -6.88 -7.29 12.94
C ALA A 29 -6.51 -7.13 11.45
N ARG A 30 -6.93 -8.06 10.58
CA ARG A 30 -6.76 -7.95 9.12
C ARG A 30 -7.71 -6.96 8.46
N ALA A 31 -8.86 -6.70 9.05
CA ALA A 31 -9.82 -5.69 8.59
C ALA A 31 -9.42 -4.25 8.97
N ALA A 32 -8.33 -4.06 9.71
CA ALA A 32 -7.77 -2.74 9.98
C ALA A 32 -7.10 -2.19 8.70
N ASP A 33 -7.87 -1.36 8.00
CA ASP A 33 -7.47 -0.42 6.94
C ASP A 33 -7.12 -1.00 5.56
N GLU A 34 -8.11 -1.63 4.90
CA GLU A 34 -8.11 -1.64 3.44
C GLU A 34 -8.44 -0.21 2.94
N TYR A 35 -7.39 0.60 2.76
CA TYR A 35 -7.53 1.98 2.31
C TYR A 35 -8.28 2.05 0.96
N SER A 36 -9.52 2.54 1.00
CA SER A 36 -10.33 2.69 -0.20
C SER A 36 -10.01 4.01 -0.91
N LEU A 37 -9.70 3.92 -2.21
CA LEU A 37 -9.40 5.10 -3.03
C LEU A 37 -10.65 5.95 -3.24
N THR A 38 -10.49 7.27 -3.08
CA THR A 38 -11.54 8.23 -3.45
C THR A 38 -11.76 8.20 -4.98
N PRO A 39 -12.94 8.64 -5.49
CA PRO A 39 -13.17 8.73 -6.93
C PRO A 39 -12.10 9.57 -7.65
N ALA A 40 -11.66 10.68 -7.05
CA ALA A 40 -10.60 11.52 -7.58
C ALA A 40 -9.26 10.76 -7.67
N GLN A 41 -8.89 9.99 -6.65
CA GLN A 41 -7.67 9.17 -6.68
C GLN A 41 -7.78 8.02 -7.68
N LYS A 42 -8.94 7.38 -7.82
CA LYS A 42 -9.19 6.36 -8.86
C LYS A 42 -8.99 6.94 -10.25
N HIS A 43 -9.57 8.12 -10.51
CA HIS A 43 -9.45 8.82 -11.78
C HIS A 43 -7.99 9.23 -12.06
N PHE A 44 -7.32 9.84 -11.08
CA PHE A 44 -5.90 10.20 -11.19
C PHE A 44 -5.01 8.98 -11.44
N THR A 45 -5.25 7.86 -10.74
CA THR A 45 -4.54 6.59 -10.94
C THR A 45 -4.73 6.06 -12.36
N SER A 46 -5.93 6.17 -12.92
CA SER A 46 -6.23 5.78 -14.30
C SER A 46 -5.40 6.60 -15.30
N ILE A 47 -5.34 7.93 -15.11
CA ILE A 47 -4.51 8.83 -15.93
C ILE A 47 -3.03 8.42 -15.86
N LEU A 48 -2.51 8.17 -14.66
CA LEU A 48 -1.10 7.77 -14.49
C LEU A 48 -0.78 6.44 -15.17
N ARG A 49 -1.66 5.45 -15.10
CA ARG A 49 -1.46 4.16 -15.79
C ARG A 49 -1.40 4.29 -17.31
N GLY A 50 -1.98 5.36 -17.87
CA GLY A 50 -1.87 5.68 -19.30
C GLY A 50 -0.54 6.33 -19.69
N LEU A 51 0.29 6.77 -18.74
CA LEU A 51 1.54 7.46 -19.05
C LEU A 51 2.62 6.49 -19.54
N PRO A 52 3.40 6.87 -20.57
CA PRO A 52 4.42 6.00 -21.14
C PRO A 52 5.48 5.65 -20.09
N GLY A 53 5.67 4.35 -19.89
CA GLY A 53 6.69 3.82 -19.00
C GLY A 53 6.31 3.74 -17.53
N ILE A 54 5.06 4.07 -17.15
CA ILE A 54 4.47 3.66 -15.86
C ILE A 54 3.97 2.22 -15.99
N LEU A 55 4.37 1.36 -15.05
CA LEU A 55 4.04 -0.07 -15.03
C LEU A 55 2.96 -0.40 -14.00
N SER A 56 3.00 0.25 -12.84
CA SER A 56 1.99 0.09 -11.80
C SER A 56 1.93 1.31 -10.92
N VAL A 57 0.75 1.54 -10.33
CA VAL A 57 0.47 2.65 -9.43
C VAL A 57 -0.32 2.09 -8.25
N THR A 58 0.22 2.28 -7.05
CA THR A 58 -0.29 1.75 -5.79
C THR A 58 -0.33 2.86 -4.76
N TRP A 59 -1.42 2.98 -4.02
CA TRP A 59 -1.50 3.88 -2.87
C TRP A 59 -1.22 3.08 -1.62
N GLU A 60 -0.30 3.56 -0.78
CA GLU A 60 -0.08 2.99 0.56
C GLU A 60 -0.89 3.72 1.62
N THR A 61 -1.10 5.03 1.43
CA THR A 61 -1.89 5.88 2.32
C THR A 61 -2.62 6.94 1.47
N PRO A 62 -3.54 7.73 2.04
CA PRO A 62 -4.22 8.79 1.29
C PRO A 62 -3.30 9.82 0.63
N ILE A 63 -2.07 9.96 1.12
CA ILE A 63 -1.09 10.93 0.64
C ILE A 63 0.17 10.27 0.06
N SER A 64 0.27 8.94 0.05
CA SER A 64 1.47 8.19 -0.36
C SER A 64 1.20 7.34 -1.59
N LEU A 65 1.77 7.75 -2.73
CA LEU A 65 1.59 7.13 -4.03
C LEU A 65 2.90 6.52 -4.55
N TRP A 66 2.88 5.21 -4.76
CA TRP A 66 4.01 4.42 -5.25
C TRP A 66 3.83 4.04 -6.72
N ILE A 67 4.83 4.39 -7.53
CA ILE A 67 4.79 4.24 -8.97
C ILE A 67 5.99 3.40 -9.44
N LYS A 68 5.67 2.22 -9.98
CA LYS A 68 6.65 1.40 -10.69
C LYS A 68 6.84 1.94 -12.08
N THR A 69 8.09 2.11 -12.47
CA THR A 69 8.47 2.64 -13.78
C THR A 69 9.34 1.64 -14.54
N SER A 70 9.29 1.73 -15.86
CA SER A 70 10.15 0.97 -16.77
C SER A 70 11.47 1.69 -17.03
N SER A 71 12.43 0.99 -17.64
CA SER A 71 13.66 1.59 -18.17
C SER A 71 13.41 2.69 -19.21
N ARG A 72 12.25 2.70 -19.89
CA ARG A 72 11.88 3.78 -20.81
C ARG A 72 11.66 5.11 -20.08
N ALA A 73 11.10 5.07 -18.87
CA ALA A 73 10.81 6.28 -18.09
C ALA A 73 12.06 6.80 -17.33
N VAL A 74 12.83 5.91 -16.72
CA VAL A 74 13.94 6.29 -15.82
C VAL A 74 15.33 5.85 -16.29
N GLY A 75 15.46 5.14 -17.41
CA GLY A 75 16.74 4.67 -17.96
C GLY A 75 17.17 3.27 -17.50
N SER A 76 18.19 2.73 -18.19
CA SER A 76 18.97 1.55 -17.81
C SER A 76 20.47 1.86 -18.00
N PRO A 77 21.26 2.04 -16.93
CA PRO A 77 20.86 1.99 -15.52
C PRO A 77 19.90 3.13 -15.12
N PRO A 78 19.17 3.00 -13.99
CA PRO A 78 18.26 4.05 -13.52
C PRO A 78 18.97 5.38 -13.31
N ASN A 79 18.43 6.44 -13.91
CA ASN A 79 18.86 7.80 -13.72
C ASN A 79 18.04 8.46 -12.61
N ILE A 80 18.68 8.70 -11.47
CA ILE A 80 18.06 9.30 -10.28
C ILE A 80 17.50 10.69 -10.56
N LYS A 81 18.17 11.52 -11.39
CA LYS A 81 17.67 12.85 -11.75
C LYS A 81 16.36 12.78 -12.54
N LYS A 82 16.26 11.83 -13.49
CA LYS A 82 15.01 11.59 -14.23
C LYS A 82 13.89 11.11 -13.30
N ALA A 83 14.18 10.16 -12.42
CA ALA A 83 13.22 9.68 -11.43
C ALA A 83 12.75 10.80 -10.48
N GLN A 84 13.66 11.67 -10.02
CA GLN A 84 13.34 12.82 -9.17
C GLN A 84 12.47 13.85 -9.89
N SER A 85 12.79 14.16 -11.15
CA SER A 85 11.98 15.07 -11.98
C SER A 85 10.58 14.51 -12.21
N LEU A 86 10.46 13.20 -12.44
CA LEU A 86 9.18 12.52 -12.58
C LEU A 86 8.38 12.58 -11.27
N ALA A 87 9.00 12.22 -10.13
CA ALA A 87 8.38 12.28 -8.82
C ALA A 87 7.83 13.68 -8.52
N LYS A 88 8.66 14.72 -8.72
CA LYS A 88 8.28 16.12 -8.49
C LYS A 88 7.11 16.54 -9.37
N THR A 89 7.18 16.23 -10.67
CA THR A 89 6.12 16.60 -11.63
C THR A 89 4.79 15.94 -11.26
N LEU A 90 4.81 14.66 -10.91
CA LEU A 90 3.61 13.93 -10.53
C LEU A 90 3.07 14.38 -9.17
N ALA A 91 3.93 14.72 -8.22
CA ALA A 91 3.52 15.23 -6.91
C ALA A 91 2.84 16.60 -7.03
N GLU A 92 3.42 17.54 -7.81
CA GLU A 92 2.81 18.86 -8.05
C GLU A 92 1.47 18.73 -8.80
N ARG A 93 1.44 17.96 -9.89
CA ARG A 93 0.19 17.76 -10.66
C ARG A 93 -0.87 17.05 -9.83
N GLY A 94 -0.47 16.05 -9.06
CA GLY A 94 -1.36 15.31 -8.17
C GLY A 94 -1.90 16.20 -7.05
N LYS A 95 -1.07 17.07 -6.45
CA LYS A 95 -1.54 18.09 -5.49
C LYS A 95 -2.62 18.96 -6.10
N THR A 96 -2.39 19.50 -7.31
CA THR A 96 -3.37 20.36 -7.97
C THR A 96 -4.66 19.60 -8.34
N ALA A 97 -4.53 18.39 -8.88
CA ALA A 97 -5.67 17.58 -9.33
C ALA A 97 -6.53 17.05 -8.16
N LEU A 98 -5.89 16.66 -7.07
CA LEU A 98 -6.55 16.06 -5.90
C LEU A 98 -6.87 17.07 -4.80
N ARG A 99 -6.28 18.28 -4.86
CA ARG A 99 -6.38 19.35 -3.84
C ARG A 99 -5.99 18.89 -2.44
N GLN A 100 -4.94 18.07 -2.35
CA GLN A 100 -4.41 17.53 -1.11
C GLN A 100 -2.88 17.39 -1.17
N PRO A 101 -2.20 17.24 -0.02
CA PRO A 101 -0.79 16.87 -0.01
C PRO A 101 -0.58 15.53 -0.72
N LEU A 102 0.58 15.39 -1.36
CA LEU A 102 0.93 14.17 -2.07
C LEU A 102 2.43 13.93 -2.04
N CYS A 103 2.81 12.73 -1.60
CA CYS A 103 4.12 12.13 -1.76
C CYS A 103 4.08 11.11 -2.90
N VAL A 104 4.98 11.26 -3.88
CA VAL A 104 5.16 10.32 -4.98
C VAL A 104 6.51 9.64 -4.85
N HIS A 105 6.47 8.31 -4.85
CA HIS A 105 7.60 7.41 -4.76
C HIS A 105 7.80 6.71 -6.11
N ILE A 106 8.98 6.84 -6.71
CA ILE A 106 9.33 6.22 -8.00
C ILE A 106 10.28 5.05 -7.74
N TYR A 107 9.96 3.89 -8.30
CA TYR A 107 10.84 2.72 -8.26
C TYR A 107 10.86 2.00 -9.63
N GLN A 108 11.92 1.22 -9.90
CA GLN A 108 12.01 0.39 -11.11
C GLN A 108 12.01 -1.11 -10.75
N LYS A 109 12.77 -1.50 -9.72
CA LYS A 109 12.77 -2.84 -9.14
C LYS A 109 11.99 -2.84 -7.83
N ARG A 110 11.39 -3.99 -7.48
CA ARG A 110 10.57 -4.14 -6.28
C ARG A 110 11.36 -3.67 -5.05
N ASN A 111 10.73 -2.82 -4.23
CA ASN A 111 11.26 -2.30 -2.96
C ASN A 111 12.56 -1.49 -3.05
N LYS A 112 12.96 -0.99 -4.23
CA LYS A 112 14.08 -0.05 -4.37
C LYS A 112 13.57 1.29 -4.88
N GLU A 113 13.26 2.18 -3.94
CA GLU A 113 12.95 3.57 -4.23
C GLU A 113 14.15 4.24 -4.93
N LEU A 114 13.87 4.86 -6.08
CA LEU A 114 14.84 5.64 -6.85
C LEU A 114 14.74 7.12 -6.49
N ALA A 115 13.53 7.60 -6.24
CA ALA A 115 13.26 9.00 -5.95
C ALA A 115 11.94 9.16 -5.21
N LYS A 116 11.87 10.20 -4.38
CA LYS A 116 10.68 10.61 -3.65
C LYS A 116 10.51 12.12 -3.75
N SER A 117 9.28 12.57 -3.94
CA SER A 117 8.93 13.99 -3.85
C SER A 117 7.61 14.15 -3.13
N CYS A 118 7.60 14.98 -2.09
CA CYS A 118 6.41 15.34 -1.34
C CYS A 118 6.13 16.82 -1.53
N VAL A 119 4.88 17.15 -1.82
CA VAL A 119 4.42 18.52 -1.93
C VAL A 119 3.30 18.72 -0.92
N PHE A 120 3.48 19.73 -0.08
CA PHE A 120 2.54 20.16 0.95
C PHE A 120 1.93 21.52 0.54
N PHE A 121 0.99 22.02 1.35
CA PHE A 121 0.32 23.31 1.12
C PHE A 121 1.28 24.48 1.26
#